data_AF-A0A6A5KB35-F1
#
_entry.id   AF-A0A6A5KB35-F1
#
_cell.length_a   1.000
_cell.length_b   1.000
_cell.length_c   1.000
_cell.angle_alpha   90.00
_cell.angle_beta   90.00
_cell.angle_gamma   90.00
#
_symmetry.space_group_name_H-M   'P 1'
#
loop_
_entity.id
_entity.type
_entity.pdbx_description
1 polymer ?
#
loop_
_entity_poly.entity_id
_entity_poly.type
_entity_poly.pdbx_seq_one_letter_code
_entity_poly.pdbx_strand_id
1 'polypeptide(L)'
;MDRASDETAWLRFADFLKASSRVLCAVGAGLSAPSGLTTWRGTNGLWSDIKLKELASPEKFEQDPVTVWTFYGDRMLKTLAAQPNAAHYALGALARWHVEWLTVNQNVDSRDNRLLEQTEHPASTLLDIHGTLRNVRCTACD
;
A
#
# COMPACT_ATOMS: atom_id res chain seq x y z
N MET A 1 -21.33 -10.59 16.82
CA MET A 1 -20.73 -11.37 15.72
C MET A 1 -20.42 -12.75 16.27
N ASP A 2 -20.91 -13.79 15.62
CA ASP A 2 -20.83 -15.17 16.11
C ASP A 2 -19.47 -15.77 15.74
N ARG A 3 -18.61 -15.99 16.74
CA ARG A 3 -17.22 -16.45 16.55
C ARG A 3 -17.13 -17.81 15.85
N ALA A 4 -18.13 -18.68 16.03
CA ALA A 4 -18.13 -20.03 15.47
C ALA A 4 -18.34 -20.04 13.94
N SER A 5 -19.16 -19.11 13.42
CA SER A 5 -19.34 -18.96 11.96
C SER A 5 -18.08 -18.41 11.29
N ASP A 6 -17.37 -17.52 11.98
CA ASP A 6 -16.12 -16.93 11.49
C ASP A 6 -15.00 -17.97 11.44
N GLU A 7 -14.87 -18.83 12.46
CA GLU A 7 -13.85 -19.89 12.49
C GLU A 7 -14.00 -20.89 11.32
N THR A 8 -15.23 -21.28 11.00
CA THR A 8 -15.51 -22.15 9.84
C THR A 8 -15.17 -21.45 8.52
N ALA A 9 -15.41 -20.14 8.43
CA ALA A 9 -15.07 -19.36 7.23
C ALA A 9 -13.55 -19.24 7.05
N TRP A 10 -12.79 -19.02 8.12
CA TRP A 10 -11.32 -18.93 8.07
C TRP A 10 -10.67 -20.25 7.65
N LEU A 11 -11.16 -21.38 8.18
CA LEU A 11 -10.66 -22.70 7.79
C LEU A 11 -10.89 -22.97 6.30
N ARG A 12 -12.10 -22.66 5.79
CA ARG A 12 -12.39 -22.79 4.35
C ARG A 12 -11.50 -21.92 3.48
N PHE A 13 -11.25 -20.68 3.89
CA PHE A 13 -10.33 -19.80 3.17
C PHE A 13 -8.90 -20.34 3.19
N ALA A 14 -8.42 -20.82 4.35
CA ALA A 14 -7.10 -21.40 4.48
C ALA A 14 -6.92 -22.64 3.59
N ASP A 15 -7.93 -23.51 3.52
CA ASP A 15 -7.91 -24.70 2.66
C ASP A 15 -7.94 -24.31 1.17
N PHE A 16 -8.75 -23.32 0.80
CA PHE A 16 -8.77 -22.79 -0.56
C PHE A 16 -7.42 -22.17 -0.96
N LEU A 17 -6.79 -21.42 -0.05
CA LEU A 17 -5.49 -20.81 -0.28
C LEU A 17 -4.39 -21.86 -0.46
N LYS A 18 -4.41 -22.93 0.35
CA LYS A 18 -3.48 -24.07 0.21
C LYS A 18 -3.64 -24.83 -1.10
N ALA A 19 -4.88 -24.98 -1.56
CA ALA A 19 -5.19 -25.70 -2.80
C ALA A 19 -4.91 -24.86 -4.07
N SER A 20 -4.78 -23.54 -3.92
CA SER A 20 -4.54 -22.63 -5.04
C SER A 20 -3.12 -22.81 -5.57
N SER A 21 -2.96 -22.99 -6.89
CA SER A 21 -1.63 -23.14 -7.48
C SER A 21 -0.93 -21.80 -7.71
N ARG A 22 -1.68 -20.70 -7.80
CA ARG A 22 -1.19 -19.34 -8.05
C ARG A 22 -2.07 -18.33 -7.34
N VAL A 23 -1.48 -17.38 -6.63
CA VAL A 23 -2.21 -16.37 -5.86
C VAL A 23 -1.78 -14.97 -6.24
N LEU A 24 -2.76 -14.12 -6.55
CA LEU A 24 -2.59 -12.68 -6.71
C LEU A 24 -3.26 -11.97 -5.53
N CYS A 25 -2.49 -11.18 -4.80
CA CYS A 25 -2.96 -10.36 -3.69
C CYS A 25 -2.89 -8.89 -4.06
N ALA A 26 -4.04 -8.23 -4.22
CA ALA A 26 -4.10 -6.80 -4.43
C ALA A 26 -4.23 -6.07 -3.09
N VAL A 27 -3.31 -5.16 -2.81
CA VAL A 27 -3.30 -4.36 -1.57
C VAL A 27 -3.39 -2.87 -1.87
N GLY A 28 -3.95 -2.14 -0.92
CA GLY A 28 -4.13 -0.69 -1.01
C GLY A 28 -4.11 -0.05 0.37
N ALA A 29 -4.56 1.20 0.46
CA ALA A 29 -4.29 2.05 1.63
C ALA A 29 -4.84 1.50 2.95
N GLY A 30 -5.85 0.62 2.90
CA GLY A 30 -6.37 -0.07 4.09
C GLY A 30 -5.32 -0.92 4.81
N LEU A 31 -4.34 -1.48 4.09
CA LEU A 31 -3.22 -2.22 4.69
C LEU A 31 -2.37 -1.31 5.58
N SER A 32 -2.15 -0.06 5.16
CA SER A 32 -1.29 0.92 5.82
C SER A 32 -2.01 1.82 6.83
N ALA A 33 -3.36 1.80 6.85
CA ALA A 33 -4.13 2.62 7.78
C ALA A 33 -3.81 2.34 9.27
N PRO A 34 -3.67 1.07 9.72
CA PRO A 34 -3.25 0.78 11.09
C PRO A 34 -1.80 1.18 11.41
N SER A 35 -1.00 1.50 10.39
CA SER A 35 0.35 2.05 10.53
C SER A 35 0.35 3.59 10.68
N GLY A 36 -0.81 4.20 10.87
CA GLY A 36 -0.97 5.65 11.07
C GLY A 36 -1.03 6.47 9.78
N LEU A 37 -1.10 5.81 8.62
CA LEU A 37 -1.16 6.49 7.32
C LEU A 37 -2.59 6.80 6.90
N THR A 38 -2.80 8.03 6.43
CA THR A 38 -4.12 8.46 5.97
C THR A 38 -4.48 7.76 4.66
N THR A 39 -5.69 7.19 4.62
CA THR A 39 -6.21 6.58 3.41
C THR A 39 -6.72 7.62 2.43
N TRP A 40 -6.79 7.23 1.16
CA TRP A 40 -7.42 8.05 0.13
C TRP A 40 -8.96 8.06 0.29
N ARG A 41 -9.59 6.91 0.58
CA ARG A 41 -11.05 6.78 0.77
C ARG A 41 -11.41 6.46 2.23
N GLY A 42 -12.67 6.66 2.62
CA GLY A 42 -13.19 6.35 3.95
C GLY A 42 -13.59 7.59 4.75
N THR A 43 -14.02 7.41 6.00
CA THR A 43 -14.54 8.47 6.89
C THR A 43 -13.58 9.63 7.10
N ASN A 44 -12.26 9.38 7.01
CA ASN A 44 -11.20 10.39 7.05
C ASN A 44 -10.35 10.40 5.78
N GLY A 45 -10.93 9.96 4.65
CA GLY A 45 -10.22 9.83 3.38
C GLY A 45 -9.95 11.18 2.72
N LEU A 46 -8.75 11.36 2.19
CA LEU A 46 -8.34 12.59 1.49
C LEU A 46 -9.20 12.88 0.24
N TRP A 47 -9.83 11.87 -0.36
CA TRP A 47 -10.76 12.02 -1.50
C TRP A 47 -12.14 12.57 -1.10
N SER A 48 -12.38 12.86 0.17
CA SER A 48 -13.57 13.64 0.56
C SER A 48 -13.38 15.13 0.25
N ASP A 49 -12.13 15.58 0.06
CA ASP A 49 -11.79 16.95 -0.32
C ASP A 49 -11.41 17.02 -1.80
N ILE A 50 -12.23 17.73 -2.59
CA ILE A 50 -12.00 17.92 -4.04
C ILE A 50 -10.64 18.59 -4.29
N LYS A 51 -10.21 19.51 -3.42
CA LYS A 51 -8.93 20.21 -3.56
C LYS A 51 -7.75 19.26 -3.42
N LEU A 52 -7.86 18.28 -2.52
CA LEU A 52 -6.80 17.28 -2.31
C LEU A 52 -6.69 16.27 -3.45
N LYS A 53 -7.79 16.00 -4.17
CA LYS A 53 -7.76 15.13 -5.37
C LYS A 53 -6.98 15.78 -6.51
N GLU A 54 -7.19 17.08 -6.71
CA GLU A 54 -6.52 17.84 -7.77
C GLU A 54 -5.00 17.84 -7.56
N LEU A 55 -4.51 17.81 -6.32
CA LEU A 55 -3.07 17.75 -6.03
C LEU A 55 -2.37 16.48 -6.55
N ALA A 56 -3.12 15.45 -6.93
CA ALA A 56 -2.60 14.24 -7.54
C ALA A 56 -2.83 14.20 -9.07
N SER A 57 -2.84 15.36 -9.74
CA SER A 57 -2.94 15.47 -11.19
C SER A 57 -1.73 16.15 -11.85
N PRO A 58 -1.34 15.75 -13.08
CA PRO A 58 -0.28 16.42 -13.83
C PRO A 58 -0.55 17.91 -14.04
N GLU A 59 -1.80 18.27 -14.34
CA GLU A 59 -2.21 19.66 -14.61
C GLU A 59 -1.99 20.54 -13.38
N LYS A 60 -2.32 20.04 -12.19
CA LYS A 60 -2.11 20.80 -10.95
C LYS A 60 -0.62 20.93 -10.62
N PHE A 61 0.19 19.90 -10.91
CA PHE A 61 1.64 19.97 -10.73
C PHE A 61 2.28 21.01 -11.65
N GLU A 62 1.82 21.12 -12.89
CA GLU A 62 2.30 22.14 -13.84
C GLU A 62 1.88 23.55 -13.41
N GLN A 63 0.64 23.72 -12.94
CA GLN A 63 0.09 25.01 -12.53
C GLN A 63 0.68 25.53 -11.21
N ASP A 64 0.87 24.66 -10.22
CA ASP A 64 1.28 25.02 -8.86
C ASP A 64 2.14 23.90 -8.23
N PRO A 65 3.39 23.74 -8.71
CA PRO A 65 4.27 22.67 -8.25
C PRO A 65 4.63 22.83 -6.77
N VAL A 66 4.66 24.06 -6.24
CA VAL A 66 5.02 24.32 -4.83
C VAL A 66 3.99 23.71 -3.88
N THR A 67 2.69 23.91 -4.15
CA THR A 67 1.63 23.32 -3.32
C THR A 67 1.63 21.80 -3.43
N VAL A 68 1.81 21.25 -4.64
CA VAL A 68 1.86 19.80 -4.85
C VAL A 68 3.06 19.18 -4.14
N TRP A 69 4.25 19.78 -4.23
CA TRP A 69 5.43 19.33 -3.50
C TRP A 69 5.25 19.42 -1.98
N THR A 70 4.62 20.48 -1.48
CA THR A 70 4.31 20.62 -0.05
C THR A 70 3.41 19.47 0.42
N PHE A 71 2.35 19.18 -0.35
CA PHE A 71 1.44 18.08 -0.05
C PHE A 71 2.12 16.70 -0.06
N TYR A 72 2.96 16.42 -1.06
CA TYR A 72 3.71 15.16 -1.11
C TYR A 72 4.83 15.08 -0.08
N GLY A 73 5.45 16.21 0.28
CA GLY A 73 6.46 16.32 1.34
C GLY A 73 5.90 15.95 2.71
N ASP A 74 4.72 16.47 3.08
CA ASP A 74 4.05 16.10 4.32
C ASP A 74 3.73 14.60 4.39
N ARG A 75 3.31 14.02 3.27
CA ARG A 75 3.02 12.58 3.16
C ARG A 75 4.29 11.75 3.25
N MET A 76 5.37 12.22 2.64
CA MET A 76 6.68 11.62 2.76
C MET A 76 7.05 11.56 4.24
N LEU A 77 7.06 12.69 4.96
CA LEU A 77 7.38 12.75 6.40
C LEU A 77 6.56 11.77 7.25
N LYS A 78 5.24 11.68 7.04
CA LYS A 78 4.37 10.72 7.74
C LYS A 78 4.74 9.28 7.43
N THR A 79 5.04 8.99 6.17
CA THR A 79 5.54 7.68 5.73
C THR A 79 6.86 7.34 6.41
N LEU A 80 7.75 8.32 6.62
CA LEU A 80 9.03 8.08 7.29
C LEU A 80 8.87 7.64 8.75
N ALA A 81 7.78 8.04 9.41
CA ALA A 81 7.50 7.68 10.79
C ALA A 81 6.67 6.39 10.93
N ALA A 82 6.06 5.90 9.85
CA ALA A 82 5.21 4.71 9.88
C ALA A 82 6.02 3.43 10.09
N GLN A 83 5.39 2.42 10.69
CA GLN A 83 5.97 1.09 10.93
C GLN A 83 5.03 -0.01 10.42
N PRO A 84 5.55 -1.17 9.97
CA PRO A 84 4.70 -2.28 9.53
C PRO A 84 3.82 -2.76 10.68
N ASN A 85 2.56 -3.01 10.37
CA ASN A 85 1.61 -3.61 11.31
C ASN A 85 1.48 -5.13 11.10
N ALA A 86 0.74 -5.81 11.96
CA ALA A 86 0.57 -7.27 11.93
C ALA A 86 0.13 -7.83 10.55
N ALA A 87 -0.68 -7.08 9.80
CA ALA A 87 -1.12 -7.51 8.47
C ALA A 87 0.01 -7.50 7.44
N HIS A 88 0.96 -6.57 7.54
CA HIS A 88 2.15 -6.57 6.69
C HIS A 88 3.03 -7.80 6.95
N TYR A 89 3.19 -8.18 8.23
CA TYR A 89 3.95 -9.37 8.61
C TYR A 89 3.26 -10.66 8.15
N ALA A 90 1.95 -10.75 8.32
CA ALA A 90 1.16 -11.88 7.83
C ALA A 90 1.27 -12.02 6.30
N LEU A 91 1.17 -10.91 5.56
CA LEU A 91 1.29 -10.92 4.11
C LEU A 91 2.70 -11.31 3.65
N GLY A 92 3.74 -10.79 4.31
CA GLY A 92 5.12 -11.21 4.05
C GLY A 92 5.30 -12.71 4.25
N ALA A 93 4.77 -13.27 5.35
CA ALA A 93 4.85 -14.69 5.65
C ALA A 93 4.10 -15.55 4.61
N LEU A 94 2.90 -15.12 4.18
CA LEU A 94 2.14 -15.81 3.13
C LEU A 94 2.88 -15.82 1.80
N ALA A 95 3.48 -14.68 1.42
CA ALA A 95 4.23 -14.56 0.18
C ALA A 95 5.51 -15.41 0.15
N ARG A 96 6.13 -15.68 1.32
CA ARG A 96 7.26 -16.62 1.45
C ARG A 96 6.83 -18.07 1.43
N TRP A 97 5.67 -18.36 2.02
CA TRP A 97 5.16 -19.72 2.15
C TRP A 97 4.59 -20.27 0.84
N HIS A 98 3.94 -19.43 0.03
CA HIS A 98 3.29 -19.85 -1.21
C HIS A 98 4.22 -19.69 -2.42
N VAL A 99 4.46 -20.78 -3.16
CA VAL A 99 5.45 -20.84 -4.25
C VAL A 99 5.18 -19.84 -5.38
N GLU A 100 3.93 -19.74 -5.83
CA GLU A 100 3.51 -18.87 -6.93
C GLU A 100 2.64 -17.73 -6.39
N TRP A 101 3.30 -16.69 -5.87
CA TRP A 101 2.65 -15.53 -5.26
C TRP A 101 2.98 -14.24 -6.01
N LEU A 102 2.01 -13.34 -6.14
CA LEU A 102 2.22 -11.96 -6.59
C LEU A 102 1.39 -11.00 -5.74
N THR A 103 2.06 -10.06 -5.08
CA THR A 103 1.41 -8.91 -4.45
C THR A 103 1.43 -7.72 -5.41
N VAL A 104 0.25 -7.23 -5.76
CA VAL A 104 0.05 -5.98 -6.50
C VAL A 104 -0.25 -4.88 -5.48
N ASN A 105 0.73 -4.00 -5.27
CA ASN A 105 0.66 -2.93 -4.30
C ASN A 105 0.30 -1.59 -4.95
N GLN A 106 -0.82 -1.01 -4.52
CA GLN A 106 -1.27 0.32 -4.93
C GLN A 106 -0.69 1.45 -4.08
N ASN A 107 -0.07 1.12 -2.94
CA ASN A 107 0.42 2.13 -2.00
C ASN A 107 1.76 2.71 -2.47
N VAL A 108 1.93 4.00 -2.20
CA VAL A 108 3.15 4.77 -2.52
C VAL A 108 3.99 5.08 -1.28
N ASP A 109 3.59 4.56 -0.12
CA ASP A 109 4.11 4.82 1.22
C ASP A 109 5.41 4.08 1.54
N SER A 110 6.33 4.02 0.58
CA SER A 110 7.59 3.34 0.75
C SER A 110 8.71 4.29 1.16
N ARG A 111 9.30 4.04 2.34
CA ARG A 111 10.60 4.57 2.79
C ARG A 111 11.46 3.40 3.25
N ASP A 112 12.77 3.41 2.98
CA ASP A 112 13.79 2.55 3.62
C ASP A 112 13.30 1.12 3.89
N ASN A 113 13.11 0.36 2.79
CA ASN A 113 12.31 -0.86 2.68
C ASN A 113 10.80 -0.55 2.78
N ARG A 114 10.05 -0.71 1.68
CA ARG A 114 8.56 -0.65 1.65
C ARG A 114 7.98 -1.26 2.93
N LEU A 115 6.87 -0.77 3.49
CA LEU A 115 6.27 -1.38 4.70
C LEU A 115 6.12 -2.92 4.58
N LEU A 116 5.99 -3.44 3.35
CA LEU A 116 6.08 -4.87 3.03
C LEU A 116 7.50 -5.44 2.84
N GLU A 117 8.45 -4.69 2.28
CA GLU A 117 9.86 -5.13 2.25
C GLU A 117 10.46 -5.26 3.65
N GLN A 118 9.99 -4.48 4.63
CA GLN A 118 10.38 -4.62 6.05
C GLN A 118 9.83 -5.90 6.70
N THR A 119 8.96 -6.66 6.02
CA THR A 119 8.36 -7.88 6.56
C THR A 119 8.84 -9.15 5.86
N GLU A 120 10.04 -9.10 5.27
CA GLU A 120 10.63 -10.18 4.48
C GLU A 120 9.72 -10.63 3.33
N HIS A 121 8.83 -9.75 2.85
CA HIS A 121 8.10 -10.03 1.62
C HIS A 121 9.10 -10.09 0.45
N PRO A 122 9.11 -11.16 -0.37
CA PRO A 122 10.05 -11.26 -1.47
C PRO A 122 9.85 -10.11 -2.46
N ALA A 123 10.93 -9.39 -2.78
CA ALA A 123 10.88 -8.26 -3.72
C ALA A 123 10.49 -8.72 -5.14
N SER A 124 10.87 -9.94 -5.53
CA SER A 124 10.53 -10.55 -6.82
C SER A 124 9.03 -10.80 -7.00
N THR A 125 8.25 -10.80 -5.92
CA THR A 125 6.81 -11.04 -5.93
C THR A 125 6.02 -9.81 -5.49
N LEU A 126 6.64 -8.62 -5.45
CA LEU A 126 6.00 -7.37 -5.03
C LEU A 126 6.05 -6.32 -6.15
N LEU A 127 4.89 -6.02 -6.73
CA LEU A 127 4.72 -5.08 -7.82
C LEU A 127 4.04 -3.79 -7.34
N ASP A 128 4.77 -2.68 -7.30
CA ASP A 128 4.21 -1.36 -7.00
C ASP A 128 3.70 -0.70 -8.29
N ILE A 129 2.38 -0.53 -8.41
CA ILE A 129 1.77 -0.05 -9.67
C ILE A 129 1.59 1.47 -9.75
N HIS A 130 1.73 2.18 -8.62
CA HIS A 130 1.64 3.64 -8.57
C HIS A 130 2.99 4.32 -8.26
N GLY A 131 4.08 3.57 -8.34
CA GLY A 131 5.41 4.05 -7.98
C GLY A 131 5.58 4.25 -6.47
N THR A 132 6.43 5.21 -6.10
CA THR A 132 6.83 5.46 -4.71
C THR A 132 6.96 6.95 -4.46
N LEU A 133 6.63 7.40 -3.25
CA LEU A 133 6.91 8.77 -2.81
C LEU A 133 8.40 9.11 -2.77
N ARG A 134 9.29 8.12 -2.78
CA ARG A 134 10.74 8.33 -2.73
C ARG A 134 11.35 8.75 -4.06
N ASN A 135 10.83 8.23 -5.17
CA ASN A 135 11.46 8.43 -6.46
C ASN A 135 10.99 9.74 -7.05
N VAL A 136 11.96 10.61 -7.32
CA VAL A 136 11.74 11.86 -8.05
C VAL A 136 12.24 11.66 -9.47
N ARG A 137 11.46 12.09 -10.45
CA ARG A 137 11.85 12.12 -11.87
C ARG A 137 11.97 13.56 -12.31
N CYS A 138 13.07 13.89 -12.99
CA CYS A 138 13.24 15.21 -13.58
C CYS A 138 12.21 15.38 -14.70
N THR A 139 11.48 16.50 -14.70
CA THR A 139 10.51 16.80 -15.77
C THR A 139 11.18 17.25 -17.07
N ALA A 140 12.50 17.46 -17.07
CA ALA A 140 13.24 18.00 -18.22
C ALA A 140 14.06 16.95 -19.00
N CYS A 141 14.58 15.89 -18.36
CA CYS A 141 15.64 15.07 -18.97
C CYS A 141 15.59 13.56 -18.73
N ASP A 142 14.52 13.04 -18.11
CA ASP A 142 14.50 11.69 -17.52
C ASP A 142 15.58 11.48 -16.45
#